data_AF-A0A368PA91-F1
#
_entry.id   AF-A0A368PA91-F1
#
_cell.length_a   1.000
_cell.length_b   1.000
_cell.length_c   1.000
_cell.angle_alpha   90.00
_cell.angle_beta   90.00
_cell.angle_gamma   90.00
#
_symmetry.space_group_name_H-M   'P 1'
#
loop_
_entity.id
_entity.type
_entity.pdbx_description
1 polymer ?
#
loop_
_entity_poly.entity_id
_entity_poly.type
_entity_poly.pdbx_seq_one_letter_code
_entity_poly.pdbx_strand_id
1 'polypeptide(L)' 'MKNHLDITTPIGFYNTYFELLPLYKTRKEAFNYLNEQVKNITSKQPYKNYKEFRNKIAG' A
#
# COMPACT_ATOMS: atom_id res chain seq x y z
N MET A 1 17.21 -11.45 9.17
CA MET A 1 16.33 -10.47 9.85
C MET A 1 15.26 -10.05 8.86
N LYS A 2 13.98 -10.28 9.16
CA LYS A 2 12.88 -9.72 8.35
C LYS A 2 12.86 -8.23 8.68
N ASN A 3 13.47 -7.39 7.83
CA ASN A 3 13.31 -5.95 7.95
C ASN A 3 11.82 -5.68 7.80
N HIS A 4 11.14 -5.38 8.91
CA HIS A 4 9.78 -4.85 8.88
C HIS A 4 9.84 -3.55 8.10
N LEU A 5 9.59 -3.63 6.80
CA LEU A 5 9.54 -2.47 5.92
C LEU A 5 8.36 -1.63 6.41
N ASP A 6 8.68 -0.42 6.86
CA ASP A 6 7.69 0.49 7.41
C ASP A 6 6.69 0.88 6.32
N ILE A 7 5.43 0.45 6.47
CA ILE A 7 4.37 0.66 5.48
C ILE A 7 4.00 2.13 5.29
N THR A 8 4.44 3.01 6.20
CA THR A 8 4.26 4.47 6.08
C THR A 8 5.24 5.10 5.07
N THR A 9 6.28 4.37 4.68
CA THR A 9 7.21 4.77 3.61
C THR A 9 6.71 4.32 2.23
N PRO A 10 7.00 5.05 1.14
CA PRO A 10 6.60 4.64 -0.22
C PRO A 10 7.09 3.24 -0.61
N ILE A 11 8.33 2.89 -0.24
CA ILE A 11 8.94 1.59 -0.56
C ILE A 11 8.28 0.49 0.27
N GLY A 12 8.05 0.72 1.57
CA GLY A 12 7.38 -0.26 2.42
C GLY A 12 5.92 -0.48 2.02
N PHE A 13 5.20 0.59 1.64
CA PHE A 13 3.87 0.48 1.05
C PHE A 13 3.87 -0.38 -0.22
N TYR A 14 4.78 -0.09 -1.15
CA TYR A 14 4.88 -0.81 -2.41
C TYR A 14 5.15 -2.31 -2.19
N ASN A 15 6.18 -2.63 -1.41
CA ASN A 15 6.56 -4.03 -1.15
C ASN A 15 5.43 -4.79 -0.44
N THR A 16 4.84 -4.18 0.59
CA THR A 16 3.72 -4.79 1.33
C THR A 16 2.51 -4.99 0.42
N TYR A 17 2.24 -4.06 -0.51
CA TYR A 17 1.16 -4.24 -1.48
C TYR A 17 1.36 -5.52 -2.31
N PHE A 18 2.57 -5.78 -2.85
CA PHE A 18 2.84 -7.01 -3.60
C PHE A 18 2.79 -8.27 -2.75
N GLU A 19 3.21 -8.19 -1.48
CA GLU A 19 3.08 -9.31 -0.53
C GLU A 19 1.63 -9.63 -0.19
N LEU A 20 0.76 -8.61 -0.15
CA LEU A 20 -0.67 -8.78 0.11
C LEU A 20 -1.46 -9.22 -1.12
N LEU A 21 -1.00 -8.93 -2.34
CA LEU A 21 -1.73 -9.27 -3.57
C LEU A 21 -2.27 -10.71 -3.63
N PRO A 22 -1.54 -11.76 -3.21
CA PRO A 22 -2.04 -13.14 -3.23
C PRO A 22 -3.18 -13.40 -2.23
N LEU A 23 -3.33 -12.55 -1.20
CA LEU A 23 -4.31 -12.72 -0.12
C LEU A 23 -5.64 -12.02 -0.41
N TYR A 24 -5.68 -11.15 -1.43
CA TYR A 24 -6.88 -10.38 -1.78
C TYR A 24 -7.41 -10.74 -3.17
N LYS A 25 -8.74 -10.71 -3.31
CA LYS A 25 -9.43 -11.05 -4.57
C LYS A 25 -9.09 -10.06 -5.69
N THR A 26 -8.87 -8.79 -5.35
CA THR A 26 -8.50 -7.76 -6.32
C THR A 26 -7.34 -6.90 -5.85
N ARG A 27 -6.58 -6.39 -6.82
CA ARG A 27 -5.52 -5.41 -6.59
C ARG A 27 -6.04 -4.14 -5.88
N LYS A 28 -7.28 -3.73 -6.17
CA LYS A 28 -7.90 -2.57 -5.54
C LYS A 28 -8.20 -2.80 -4.06
N GLU A 29 -8.61 -4.02 -3.68
CA GLU A 29 -8.84 -4.38 -2.28
C GLU A 29 -7.55 -4.39 -1.47
N ALA A 30 -6.49 -5.01 -1.99
CA ALA A 30 -5.16 -4.98 -1.35
C ALA A 30 -4.67 -3.54 -1.14
N PHE A 31 -4.83 -2.69 -2.17
CA PHE A 31 -4.52 -1.26 -2.06
C PHE A 31 -5.38 -0.57 -1.01
N ASN A 32 -6.71 -0.73 -1.03
CA ASN A 32 -7.61 -0.05 -0.10
C ASN A 32 -7.29 -0.43 1.35
N TYR A 33 -7.07 -1.72 1.62
CA TYR A 33 -6.66 -2.20 2.92
C TYR A 33 -5.39 -1.51 3.39
N LEU A 34 -4.33 -1.54 2.57
CA LEU A 34 -3.04 -0.98 2.96
C LEU A 34 -3.10 0.55 3.11
N ASN A 35 -3.85 1.24 2.25
CA ASN A 35 -4.06 2.69 2.31
C ASN A 35 -4.79 3.10 3.61
N GLU A 36 -5.78 2.32 4.06
CA GLU A 36 -6.43 2.54 5.35
C GLU A 36 -5.53 2.19 6.53
N GLN A 37 -4.69 1.14 6.46
CA GLN A 37 -3.72 0.83 7.52
C GLN A 37 -2.76 1.99 7.76
N VAL A 38 -2.18 2.56 6.70
CA VAL A 38 -1.27 3.72 6.83
C VAL A 38 -1.99 4.96 7.36
N LYS A 39 -3.24 5.17 6.92
CA LYS A 39 -4.08 6.26 7.44
C LYS A 39 -4.37 6.09 8.93
N ASN A 40 -4.61 4.88 9.40
CA ASN A 40 -4.82 4.61 10.83
C ASN A 40 -3.55 4.83 11.66
N ILE A 41 -2.37 4.57 11.11
CA ILE A 41 -1.08 4.75 11.80
C ILE A 41 -0.65 6.22 11.83
N THR A 42 -0.81 6.93 10.71
CA THR A 42 -0.22 8.27 10.51
C THR A 42 -1.24 9.41 10.51
N SER A 43 -2.53 9.09 10.59
CA SER A 43 -3.66 10.00 10.32
C SER A 43 -3.61 10.65 8.94
N LYS A 44 -2.81 10.11 8.01
CA LYS A 44 -2.62 10.63 6.65
C LYS A 44 -2.82 9.53 5.62
N GLN A 45 -3.53 9.88 4.56
CA GLN A 45 -3.76 8.95 3.45
C GLN A 45 -2.59 9.05 2.46
N PRO A 46 -1.80 7.97 2.24
CA PRO A 46 -0.59 8.05 1.41
C PRO A 46 -0.90 8.23 -0.08
N TYR A 47 -2.04 7.70 -0.54
CA TYR A 47 -2.53 7.90 -1.91
C TYR A 47 -4.01 8.24 -1.89
N LYS A 48 -4.42 9.22 -2.72
CA LYS A 48 -5.82 9.66 -2.82
C LYS A 48 -6.74 8.54 -3.28
N ASN A 49 -6.28 7.69 -4.20
CA ASN A 49 -7.03 6.56 -4.75
C ASN A 49 -6.13 5.58 -5.51
N TYR A 50 -6.70 4.44 -5.89
CA TYR A 50 -6.00 3.38 -6.61
C TYR A 50 -5.44 3.84 -7.97
N LYS A 51 -6.08 4.80 -8.64
CA LYS A 51 -5.60 5.34 -9.93
C LYS A 51 -4.30 6.13 -9.73
N GLU A 52 -4.23 6.98 -8.70
CA GLU A 52 -3.00 7.71 -8.36
C GLU A 52 -1.86 6.74 -8.04
N PHE A 53 -2.13 5.73 -7.20
CA PHE A 53 -1.14 4.71 -6.87
C PHE A 53 -0.64 3.97 -8.11
N ARG A 54 -1.55 3.56 -9.00
CA ARG A 54 -1.19 2.88 -10.26
C ARG A 54 -0.33 3.74 -11.20
N ASN A 55 -0.59 5.04 -11.26
CA ASN A 55 0.21 5.95 -12.08
C ASN A 55 1.64 6.10 -11.53
N LYS A 56 1.82 6.03 -10.20
CA LYS A 56 3.14 6.10 -9.56
C LYS A 56 3.97 4.82 -9.69
N ILE A 57 3.35 3.66 -9.84
CA ILE A 57 4.05 2.37 -10.02
C ILE A 57 4.31 2.02 -11.49
N ALA A 58 3.56 2.61 -12.42
CA ALA A 58 3.70 2.37 -13.86
C ALA A 58 4.59 3.42 -14.56
N GLY A 59 5.00 4.46 -13.83
CA GLY A 59 5.92 5.50 -14.28
C GLY A 59 7.34 5.27 -13.80
#